data_AF-A0A1H2HG62-F1
#
_entry.id   AF-A0A1H2HG62-F1
#
_cell.length_a   1.000
_cell.length_b   1.000
_cell.length_c   1.000
_cell.angle_alpha   90.00
_cell.angle_beta   90.00
_cell.angle_gamma   90.00
#
_symmetry.space_group_name_H-M   'P 1'
#
loop_
_entity.id
_entity.type
_entity.pdbx_description
1 polymer ?
#
loop_
_entity_poly.entity_id
_entity_poly.type
_entity_poly.pdbx_seq_one_letter_code
_entity_poly.pdbx_strand_id
1 'polypeptide(L)'
;MIPRTLFSPEHELFRDSVRTFLEKEAAPFHGQWEKQGYIDRSLWSKAGEAGMRCSHLPEEYGGLGADFLYSAVVIEEIRRLGLTGIGFAYLMQELPQERLTVAVGALSSAEAALQWTLDYTRERKAFGKAIADFQNTRFKLAEMSTEIQIGRVFVDKCLALHLEGELDVPTAAMAKYWATDLQCKVLDECVQLHGGYGFMWEYPIARAWADARVQRIYAGTNEIMKEIIARAL
;
A
#
# COMPACT_ATOMS: atom_id res chain seq x y z
N MET A 1 -2.23 -29.92 27.28
CA MET A 1 -2.37 -29.23 25.98
C MET A 1 -3.84 -28.87 25.81
N ILE A 2 -4.15 -27.64 25.42
CA ILE A 2 -5.55 -27.23 25.17
C ILE A 2 -6.00 -27.93 23.87
N PRO A 3 -7.10 -28.71 23.86
CA PRO A 3 -7.57 -29.40 22.66
C PRO A 3 -8.03 -28.40 21.60
N ARG A 4 -7.66 -28.61 20.33
CA ARG A 4 -8.14 -27.79 19.20
C ARG A 4 -9.56 -28.21 18.85
N THR A 5 -10.54 -27.42 19.26
CA THR A 5 -11.97 -27.67 18.99
C THR A 5 -12.55 -26.71 17.94
N LEU A 6 -11.74 -25.79 17.42
CA LEU A 6 -12.18 -24.73 16.51
C LEU A 6 -12.37 -25.21 15.05
N PHE A 7 -11.66 -26.25 14.62
CA PHE A 7 -11.67 -26.72 13.23
C PHE A 7 -12.71 -27.83 13.05
N SER A 8 -13.60 -27.64 12.08
CA SER A 8 -14.58 -28.66 11.67
C SER A 8 -13.92 -29.79 10.85
N PRO A 9 -14.59 -30.94 10.65
CA PRO A 9 -14.09 -32.00 9.76
C PRO A 9 -13.79 -31.53 8.32
N GLU A 10 -14.52 -30.53 7.82
CA GLU A 10 -14.29 -29.96 6.48
C GLU A 10 -12.95 -29.21 6.41
N HIS A 11 -12.57 -28.52 7.49
CA HIS A 11 -11.27 -27.88 7.60
C HIS A 11 -10.12 -28.89 7.60
N GLU A 12 -10.31 -30.05 8.24
CA GLU A 12 -9.28 -31.10 8.26
C GLU A 12 -9.17 -31.81 6.89
N LEU A 13 -10.27 -32.02 6.18
CA LEU A 13 -10.24 -32.50 4.79
C LEU A 13 -9.53 -31.51 3.86
N PHE A 14 -9.79 -30.21 4.04
CA PHE A 14 -9.09 -29.16 3.31
C PHE A 14 -7.60 -29.13 3.67
N ARG A 15 -7.24 -29.33 4.94
CA ARG A 15 -5.84 -29.43 5.40
C ARG A 15 -5.10 -30.55 4.71
N ASP A 16 -5.70 -31.74 4.59
CA ASP A 16 -5.08 -32.86 3.89
C ASP A 16 -4.90 -32.58 2.39
N SER A 17 -5.84 -31.84 1.80
CA SER A 17 -5.76 -31.40 0.40
C SER A 17 -4.61 -30.40 0.20
N VAL A 18 -4.52 -29.38 1.05
CA VAL A 18 -3.43 -28.38 1.05
C VAL A 18 -2.09 -29.05 1.28
N ARG A 19 -2.01 -29.98 2.23
CA ARG A 19 -0.81 -30.77 2.51
C ARG A 19 -0.32 -31.49 1.26
N THR A 20 -1.22 -32.27 0.64
CA THR A 20 -0.92 -33.03 -0.58
C THR A 20 -0.44 -32.11 -1.70
N PHE A 21 -1.11 -30.97 -1.87
CA PHE A 21 -0.73 -29.96 -2.86
C PHE A 21 0.68 -29.42 -2.62
N LEU A 22 0.99 -28.97 -1.39
CA LEU A 22 2.30 -28.39 -1.07
C LEU A 22 3.42 -29.43 -1.17
N GLU A 23 3.19 -30.66 -0.76
CA GLU A 23 4.18 -31.75 -0.85
C GLU A 23 4.50 -32.12 -2.31
N LYS A 24 3.54 -31.97 -3.22
CA LYS A 24 3.71 -32.28 -4.64
C LYS A 24 4.23 -31.09 -5.45
N GLU A 25 3.66 -29.91 -5.25
CA GLU A 25 3.81 -28.76 -6.14
C GLU A 25 4.79 -27.71 -5.60
N ALA A 26 5.13 -27.74 -4.30
CA ALA A 26 5.99 -26.73 -3.68
C ALA A 26 7.27 -27.29 -3.05
N ALA A 27 7.16 -28.29 -2.17
CA ALA A 27 8.30 -28.83 -1.43
C ALA A 27 9.47 -29.31 -2.31
N PRO A 28 9.25 -29.98 -3.46
CA PRO A 28 10.35 -30.42 -4.32
C PRO A 28 11.12 -29.26 -4.97
N PHE A 29 10.48 -28.11 -5.16
CA PHE A 29 11.02 -26.97 -5.90
C PHE A 29 11.53 -25.84 -5.01
N HIS A 30 11.20 -25.86 -3.71
CA HIS A 30 11.53 -24.79 -2.77
C HIS A 30 13.02 -24.43 -2.76
N GLY A 31 13.91 -25.41 -2.68
CA GLY A 31 15.35 -25.17 -2.67
C GLY A 31 15.91 -24.58 -3.98
N GLN A 32 15.23 -24.81 -5.11
CA GLN A 32 15.54 -24.11 -6.37
C GLN A 32 15.07 -22.66 -6.31
N TRP A 33 13.84 -22.42 -5.83
CA TRP A 33 13.25 -21.09 -5.72
C TRP A 33 14.07 -20.16 -4.82
N GLU A 34 14.60 -20.69 -3.72
CA GLU A 34 15.50 -19.95 -2.84
C GLU A 34 16.79 -19.50 -3.55
N LYS A 35 17.37 -20.37 -4.41
CA LYS A 35 18.59 -20.04 -5.16
C LYS A 35 18.35 -19.04 -6.29
N GLN A 36 17.20 -19.13 -6.97
CA GLN A 36 16.87 -18.24 -8.09
C GLN A 36 16.20 -16.92 -7.65
N GLY A 37 15.76 -16.82 -6.39
CA GLY A 37 15.22 -15.60 -5.79
C GLY A 37 13.74 -15.31 -6.10
N TYR A 38 13.02 -16.26 -6.70
CA TYR A 38 11.58 -16.14 -6.97
C TYR A 38 10.89 -17.50 -7.03
N ILE A 39 9.59 -17.52 -6.72
CA ILE A 39 8.73 -18.70 -6.83
C ILE A 39 8.13 -18.76 -8.23
N ASP A 40 8.09 -19.97 -8.81
CA ASP A 40 7.52 -20.18 -10.14
C ASP A 40 6.04 -19.79 -10.22
N ARG A 41 5.65 -19.09 -11.28
CA ARG A 41 4.26 -18.60 -11.45
C ARG A 41 3.24 -19.72 -11.54
N SER A 42 3.61 -20.89 -12.06
CA SER A 42 2.72 -22.04 -12.21
C SER A 42 2.21 -22.58 -10.87
N LEU A 43 2.96 -22.41 -9.77
CA LEU A 43 2.48 -22.75 -8.43
C LEU A 43 1.22 -21.97 -8.09
N TRP A 44 1.21 -20.67 -8.41
CA TRP A 44 0.07 -19.79 -8.11
C TRP A 44 -1.15 -20.20 -8.93
N SER A 45 -1.01 -20.42 -10.23
CA SER A 45 -2.13 -20.85 -11.09
C SER A 45 -2.77 -22.13 -10.55
N LYS A 46 -1.95 -23.15 -10.24
CA LYS A 46 -2.44 -24.41 -9.67
C LYS A 46 -3.10 -24.23 -8.30
N ALA A 47 -2.54 -23.38 -7.43
CA ALA A 47 -3.13 -23.08 -6.12
C ALA A 47 -4.47 -22.33 -6.25
N GLY A 48 -4.62 -21.48 -7.27
CA GLY A 48 -5.86 -20.80 -7.60
C GLY A 48 -6.95 -21.77 -8.09
N GLU A 49 -6.60 -22.65 -9.05
CA GLU A 49 -7.50 -23.70 -9.54
C GLU A 49 -7.93 -24.67 -8.43
N ALA A 50 -7.05 -24.92 -7.45
CA ALA A 50 -7.35 -25.75 -6.29
C ALA A 50 -8.13 -25.02 -5.17
N GLY A 51 -8.52 -23.76 -5.35
CA GLY A 51 -9.28 -22.98 -4.35
C GLY A 51 -8.49 -22.66 -3.07
N MET A 52 -7.17 -22.81 -3.11
CA MET A 52 -6.27 -22.59 -1.96
C MET A 52 -5.84 -21.12 -1.84
N ARG A 53 -6.16 -20.31 -2.86
CA ARG A 53 -5.91 -18.87 -2.88
C ARG A 53 -7.14 -18.15 -2.35
N CYS A 54 -6.95 -17.24 -1.40
CA CYS A 54 -8.01 -16.32 -0.97
C CYS A 54 -9.34 -17.02 -0.62
N SER A 55 -9.28 -18.21 0.00
CA SER A 55 -10.45 -19.08 0.19
C SER A 55 -11.58 -18.43 0.97
N HIS A 56 -11.28 -17.40 1.78
CA HIS A 56 -12.26 -16.67 2.59
C HIS A 56 -12.98 -15.53 1.85
N LEU A 57 -12.53 -15.15 0.65
CA LEU A 57 -13.21 -14.12 -0.15
C LEU A 57 -14.54 -14.68 -0.69
N PRO A 58 -15.61 -13.86 -0.76
CA PRO A 58 -16.87 -14.26 -1.38
C PRO A 58 -16.71 -14.79 -2.81
N GLU A 59 -17.62 -15.69 -3.21
CA GLU A 59 -17.62 -16.30 -4.56
C GLU A 59 -17.74 -15.26 -5.68
N GLU A 60 -18.44 -14.15 -5.43
CA GLU A 60 -18.56 -13.03 -6.39
C GLU A 60 -17.21 -12.41 -6.77
N TYR A 61 -16.17 -12.59 -5.93
CA TYR A 61 -14.80 -12.14 -6.18
C TYR A 61 -13.86 -13.30 -6.56
N GLY A 62 -14.41 -14.47 -6.88
CA GLY A 62 -13.64 -15.66 -7.26
C GLY A 62 -13.00 -16.41 -6.09
N GLY A 63 -13.41 -16.14 -4.84
CA GLY A 63 -13.07 -16.94 -3.67
C GLY A 63 -14.05 -18.09 -3.43
N LEU A 64 -13.93 -18.77 -2.28
CA LEU A 64 -14.82 -19.89 -1.91
C LEU A 64 -15.92 -19.49 -0.89
N GLY A 65 -15.95 -18.23 -0.47
CA GLY A 65 -16.85 -17.76 0.59
C GLY A 65 -16.65 -18.46 1.94
N ALA A 66 -15.50 -19.11 2.15
CA ALA A 66 -15.22 -19.88 3.35
C ALA A 66 -14.87 -18.99 4.54
N ASP A 67 -14.83 -19.55 5.74
CA ASP A 67 -14.37 -18.79 6.90
C ASP A 67 -12.84 -18.65 6.91
N PHE A 68 -12.32 -17.82 7.82
CA PHE A 68 -10.88 -17.55 7.93
C PHE A 68 -10.05 -18.79 8.32
N LEU A 69 -10.66 -19.84 8.90
CA LEU A 69 -9.94 -21.03 9.34
C LEU A 69 -9.36 -21.79 8.14
N TYR A 70 -9.95 -21.70 6.96
CA TYR A 70 -9.36 -22.22 5.72
C TYR A 70 -8.04 -21.50 5.38
N SER A 71 -8.00 -20.18 5.51
CA SER A 71 -6.76 -19.42 5.32
C SER A 71 -5.72 -19.75 6.40
N ALA A 72 -6.16 -19.96 7.65
CA ALA A 72 -5.30 -20.41 8.73
C ALA A 72 -4.70 -21.80 8.44
N VAL A 73 -5.47 -22.75 7.89
CA VAL A 73 -4.99 -24.06 7.43
C VAL A 73 -3.89 -23.93 6.37
N VAL A 74 -4.08 -23.08 5.36
CA VAL A 74 -3.07 -22.83 4.31
C VAL A 74 -1.77 -22.30 4.92
N ILE A 75 -1.87 -21.31 5.81
CA ILE A 75 -0.72 -20.74 6.50
C ILE A 75 0.00 -21.79 7.35
N GLU A 76 -0.75 -22.59 8.11
CA GLU A 76 -0.19 -23.65 8.96
C GLU A 76 0.57 -24.70 8.16
N GLU A 77 0.03 -25.19 7.05
CA GLU A 77 0.69 -26.22 6.25
C GLU A 77 1.91 -25.67 5.48
N ILE A 78 1.88 -24.41 5.01
CA ILE A 78 3.07 -23.72 4.47
C ILE A 78 4.19 -23.67 5.52
N ARG A 79 3.85 -23.30 6.77
CA ARG A 79 4.82 -23.20 7.87
C ARG A 79 5.31 -24.57 8.34
N ARG A 80 4.45 -25.59 8.36
CA ARG A 80 4.80 -26.97 8.71
C ARG A 80 5.93 -27.52 7.83
N LEU A 81 5.90 -27.20 6.53
CA LEU A 81 6.91 -27.62 5.56
C LEU A 81 8.10 -26.66 5.45
N GLY A 82 8.14 -25.59 6.25
CA GLY A 82 9.22 -24.60 6.20
C GLY A 82 9.26 -23.80 4.89
N LEU A 83 8.17 -23.75 4.13
CA LEU A 83 8.07 -23.11 2.82
C LEU A 83 7.91 -21.59 2.93
N THR A 84 8.78 -20.95 3.71
CA THR A 84 8.62 -19.57 4.19
C THR A 84 8.52 -18.53 3.08
N GLY A 85 9.05 -18.82 1.88
CA GLY A 85 8.92 -17.96 0.70
C GLY A 85 7.50 -17.86 0.13
N ILE A 86 6.64 -18.88 0.32
CA ILE A 86 5.28 -18.89 -0.25
C ILE A 86 4.39 -17.86 0.44
N GLY A 87 4.44 -17.78 1.77
CA GLY A 87 3.71 -16.75 2.53
C GLY A 87 4.18 -15.33 2.21
N PHE A 88 5.48 -15.17 1.88
CA PHE A 88 6.03 -13.90 1.41
C PHE A 88 5.51 -13.54 0.01
N ALA A 89 5.47 -14.49 -0.92
CA ALA A 89 4.99 -14.21 -2.28
C ALA A 89 3.48 -13.92 -2.36
N TYR A 90 2.67 -14.49 -1.46
CA TYR A 90 1.27 -14.07 -1.27
C TYR A 90 1.17 -12.58 -0.90
N LEU A 91 1.96 -12.14 0.09
CA LEU A 91 2.05 -10.73 0.46
C LEU A 91 2.53 -9.88 -0.75
N MET A 92 3.51 -10.35 -1.51
CA MET A 92 4.07 -9.65 -2.68
C MET A 92 3.03 -9.41 -3.80
N GLN A 93 1.98 -10.25 -3.93
CA GLN A 93 0.92 -10.04 -4.92
C GLN A 93 0.04 -8.84 -4.61
N GLU A 94 -0.19 -8.56 -3.33
CA GLU A 94 -1.02 -7.45 -2.86
C GLU A 94 -0.23 -6.14 -2.72
N LEU A 95 1.11 -6.20 -2.74
CA LEU A 95 1.96 -5.00 -2.58
C LEU A 95 1.70 -3.89 -3.61
N PRO A 96 1.43 -4.15 -4.91
CA PRO A 96 1.06 -3.08 -5.85
C PRO A 96 -0.22 -2.35 -5.43
N GLN A 97 -1.24 -3.07 -4.96
CA GLN A 97 -2.47 -2.50 -4.45
C GLN A 97 -2.26 -1.74 -3.14
N GLU A 98 -1.46 -2.29 -2.22
CA GLU A 98 -1.07 -1.59 -0.98
C GLU A 98 -0.35 -0.28 -1.28
N ARG A 99 0.63 -0.30 -2.19
CA ARG A 99 1.39 0.88 -2.64
C ARG A 99 0.49 1.92 -3.29
N LEU A 100 -0.44 1.49 -4.14
CA LEU A 100 -1.40 2.37 -4.78
C LEU A 100 -2.33 3.02 -3.74
N THR A 101 -2.81 2.25 -2.76
CA THR A 101 -3.64 2.77 -1.65
C THR A 101 -2.90 3.84 -0.86
N VAL A 102 -1.62 3.61 -0.55
CA VAL A 102 -0.76 4.60 0.11
C VAL A 102 -0.59 5.86 -0.76
N ALA A 103 -0.37 5.72 -2.07
CA ALA A 103 -0.23 6.86 -2.98
C ALA A 103 -1.51 7.71 -3.04
N VAL A 104 -2.69 7.07 -3.12
CA VAL A 104 -4.00 7.73 -3.10
C VAL A 104 -4.21 8.48 -1.77
N GLY A 105 -3.93 7.83 -0.64
CA GLY A 105 -4.01 8.45 0.68
C GLY A 105 -3.09 9.67 0.83
N ALA A 106 -1.86 9.56 0.34
CA ALA A 106 -0.86 10.62 0.40
C ALA A 106 -1.29 11.87 -0.39
N LEU A 107 -1.78 11.71 -1.62
CA LEU A 107 -2.27 12.83 -2.42
C LEU A 107 -3.54 13.46 -1.83
N SER A 108 -4.47 12.64 -1.34
CA SER A 108 -5.70 13.14 -0.76
C SER A 108 -5.43 13.94 0.52
N SER A 109 -4.43 13.53 1.31
CA SER A 109 -3.93 14.28 2.46
C SER A 109 -3.26 15.60 2.05
N ALA A 110 -2.47 15.61 0.97
CA ALA A 110 -1.85 16.82 0.44
C ALA A 110 -2.90 17.83 -0.09
N GLU A 111 -3.94 17.37 -0.76
CA GLU A 111 -5.07 18.19 -1.23
C GLU A 111 -5.82 18.83 -0.06
N ALA A 112 -6.14 18.04 0.98
CA ALA A 112 -6.80 18.54 2.17
C ALA A 112 -5.93 19.58 2.90
N ALA A 113 -4.63 19.31 3.05
CA ALA A 113 -3.67 20.24 3.64
C ALA A 113 -3.58 21.56 2.87
N LEU A 114 -3.53 21.51 1.54
CA LEU A 114 -3.54 22.69 0.69
C LEU A 114 -4.84 23.49 0.88
N GLN A 115 -5.99 22.81 0.91
CA GLN A 115 -7.29 23.47 1.08
C GLN A 115 -7.39 24.17 2.44
N TRP A 116 -7.04 23.50 3.55
CA TRP A 116 -7.00 24.13 4.88
C TRP A 116 -6.07 25.34 4.91
N THR A 117 -4.93 25.25 4.22
CA THR A 117 -3.95 26.35 4.14
C THR A 117 -4.45 27.51 3.28
N LEU A 118 -5.17 27.24 2.19
CA LEU A 118 -5.81 28.29 1.39
C LEU A 118 -6.84 29.05 2.23
N ASP A 119 -7.68 28.34 2.98
CA ASP A 119 -8.69 28.95 3.84
C ASP A 119 -8.03 29.78 4.95
N TYR A 120 -7.06 29.20 5.65
CA TYR A 120 -6.30 29.90 6.69
C TYR A 120 -5.59 31.15 6.17
N THR A 121 -4.91 31.07 5.02
CA THR A 121 -4.15 32.21 4.47
C THR A 121 -5.05 33.33 3.94
N ARG A 122 -6.29 33.03 3.53
CA ARG A 122 -7.30 34.03 3.14
C ARG A 122 -7.90 34.74 4.35
N GLU A 123 -8.15 34.01 5.44
CA GLU A 123 -8.72 34.57 6.66
C GLU A 123 -7.70 35.31 7.51
N ARG A 124 -6.49 34.77 7.63
CA ARG A 124 -5.43 35.33 8.46
C ARG A 124 -4.92 36.63 7.85
N LYS A 125 -4.89 37.68 8.67
CA LYS A 125 -4.30 38.97 8.30
C LYS A 125 -2.98 39.21 9.01
N ALA A 126 -2.01 39.76 8.28
CA ALA A 126 -0.79 40.33 8.81
C ALA A 126 -0.38 41.54 7.96
N PHE A 127 0.25 42.53 8.58
CA PHE A 127 0.64 43.78 7.92
C PHE A 127 -0.49 44.42 7.08
N GLY A 128 -1.72 44.38 7.60
CA GLY A 128 -2.88 45.05 7.01
C GLY A 128 -3.60 44.33 5.86
N LYS A 129 -3.15 43.14 5.44
CA LYS A 129 -3.80 42.36 4.37
C LYS A 129 -3.80 40.86 4.65
N ALA A 130 -4.49 40.07 3.83
CA ALA A 130 -4.53 38.62 4.00
C ALA A 130 -3.14 38.02 3.71
N ILE A 131 -2.80 36.91 4.36
CA ILE A 131 -1.55 36.18 4.06
C ILE A 131 -1.52 35.73 2.59
N ALA A 132 -2.67 35.38 2.02
CA ALA A 132 -2.81 35.05 0.60
C ALA A 132 -2.47 36.21 -0.36
N ASP A 133 -2.43 37.47 0.11
CA ASP A 133 -2.11 38.63 -0.72
C ASP A 133 -0.60 38.91 -0.84
N PHE A 134 0.24 38.16 -0.12
CA PHE A 134 1.70 38.25 -0.26
C PHE A 134 2.20 37.37 -1.40
N GLN A 135 3.13 37.91 -2.20
CA GLN A 135 3.59 37.24 -3.42
C GLN A 135 4.27 35.90 -3.14
N ASN A 136 5.12 35.83 -2.10
CA ASN A 136 5.78 34.60 -1.68
C ASN A 136 4.77 33.50 -1.33
N THR A 137 3.70 33.84 -0.60
CA THR A 137 2.62 32.91 -0.28
C THR A 137 1.91 32.42 -1.53
N ARG A 138 1.56 33.31 -2.46
CA ARG A 138 0.92 32.91 -3.72
C ARG A 138 1.78 31.96 -4.54
N PHE A 139 3.09 32.19 -4.60
CA PHE A 139 4.01 31.32 -5.32
C PHE A 139 4.03 29.91 -4.70
N LYS A 140 4.15 29.81 -3.37
CA LYS A 140 4.09 28.52 -2.67
C LYS A 140 2.77 27.77 -2.87
N LEU A 141 1.64 28.48 -2.80
CA LEU A 141 0.33 27.87 -3.06
C LEU A 141 0.21 27.38 -4.51
N ALA A 142 0.74 28.14 -5.48
CA ALA A 142 0.75 27.74 -6.88
C ALA A 142 1.65 26.52 -7.14
N GLU A 143 2.85 26.49 -6.55
CA GLU A 143 3.78 25.35 -6.61
C GLU A 143 3.10 24.08 -6.08
N MET A 144 2.59 24.11 -4.85
CA MET A 144 1.92 22.95 -4.23
C MET A 144 0.71 22.49 -5.04
N SER A 145 -0.14 23.41 -5.49
CA SER A 145 -1.31 23.07 -6.31
C SER A 145 -0.91 22.39 -7.63
N THR A 146 0.18 22.84 -8.25
CA THR A 146 0.67 22.27 -9.51
C THR A 146 1.20 20.86 -9.29
N GLU A 147 2.02 20.66 -8.26
CA GLU A 147 2.60 19.35 -7.97
C GLU A 147 1.53 18.33 -7.58
N ILE A 148 0.55 18.73 -6.77
CA ILE A 148 -0.61 17.88 -6.44
C ILE A 148 -1.36 17.47 -7.70
N GLN A 149 -1.62 18.39 -8.62
CA GLN A 149 -2.32 18.10 -9.88
C GLN A 149 -1.56 17.10 -10.74
N ILE A 150 -0.23 17.24 -10.84
CA ILE A 150 0.64 16.28 -11.55
C ILE A 150 0.52 14.89 -10.90
N GLY A 151 0.60 14.85 -9.57
CA GLY A 151 0.44 13.63 -8.80
C GLY A 151 -0.89 12.94 -9.03
N ARG A 152 -1.98 13.71 -9.01
CA ARG A 152 -3.34 13.22 -9.21
C ARG A 152 -3.48 12.52 -10.56
N VAL A 153 -3.04 13.16 -11.63
CA VAL A 153 -3.08 12.57 -12.98
C VAL A 153 -2.30 11.25 -13.04
N PHE A 154 -1.12 11.18 -12.41
CA PHE A 154 -0.32 9.96 -12.41
C PHE A 154 -0.97 8.84 -11.59
N VAL A 155 -1.48 9.13 -10.40
CA VAL A 155 -2.17 8.14 -9.55
C VAL A 155 -3.49 7.68 -10.17
N ASP A 156 -4.25 8.57 -10.81
CA ASP A 156 -5.47 8.20 -11.52
C ASP A 156 -5.18 7.25 -12.70
N LYS A 157 -4.07 7.46 -13.43
CA LYS A 157 -3.63 6.50 -14.44
C LYS A 157 -3.22 5.16 -13.82
N CYS A 158 -2.56 5.15 -12.66
CA CYS A 158 -2.23 3.91 -11.95
C CYS A 158 -3.49 3.17 -11.47
N LEU A 159 -4.52 3.90 -11.02
CA LEU A 159 -5.82 3.34 -10.68
C LEU A 159 -6.50 2.71 -11.90
N ALA A 160 -6.52 3.40 -13.04
CA ALA A 160 -7.07 2.85 -14.28
C ALA A 160 -6.36 1.55 -14.69
N LEU A 161 -5.02 1.55 -14.69
CA LEU A 161 -4.23 0.35 -14.97
C LEU A 161 -4.50 -0.78 -13.97
N HIS A 162 -4.71 -0.46 -12.69
CA HIS A 162 -5.00 -1.47 -11.66
C HIS A 162 -6.38 -2.12 -11.89
N LEU A 163 -7.39 -1.32 -12.25
CA LEU A 163 -8.73 -1.81 -12.60
C LEU A 163 -8.71 -2.70 -13.85
N GLU A 164 -7.78 -2.44 -14.78
CA GLU A 164 -7.54 -3.26 -15.97
C GLU A 164 -6.68 -4.50 -15.68
N GLY A 165 -6.12 -4.64 -14.47
CA GLY A 165 -5.18 -5.71 -14.11
C GLY A 165 -3.78 -5.55 -14.72
N GLU A 166 -3.46 -4.36 -15.25
CA GLU A 166 -2.24 -4.03 -15.99
C GLU A 166 -1.24 -3.20 -15.17
N LEU A 167 -1.56 -2.84 -13.92
CA LEU A 167 -0.63 -2.08 -13.08
C LEU A 167 0.58 -2.93 -12.69
N ASP A 168 1.73 -2.61 -13.26
CA ASP A 168 2.98 -3.29 -12.95
C ASP A 168 3.62 -2.84 -11.62
N VAL A 169 4.52 -3.68 -11.11
CA VAL A 169 5.22 -3.47 -9.83
C VAL A 169 6.06 -2.18 -9.81
N PRO A 170 6.86 -1.86 -10.85
CA PRO A 170 7.65 -0.63 -10.89
C PRO A 170 6.80 0.63 -10.90
N THR A 171 5.70 0.67 -11.66
CA THR A 171 4.81 1.84 -11.76
C THR A 171 4.08 2.07 -10.44
N ALA A 172 3.60 1.01 -9.77
CA ALA A 172 3.04 1.12 -8.42
C ALA A 172 4.08 1.65 -7.41
N ALA A 173 5.35 1.25 -7.54
CA ALA A 173 6.45 1.77 -6.72
C ALA A 173 6.71 3.26 -6.99
N MET A 174 6.68 3.70 -8.26
CA MET A 174 6.78 5.13 -8.63
C MET A 174 5.67 5.94 -7.97
N ALA A 175 4.43 5.47 -8.05
CA ALA A 175 3.27 6.15 -7.47
C ALA A 175 3.43 6.33 -5.96
N LYS A 176 3.77 5.25 -5.23
CA LYS A 176 3.93 5.30 -3.78
C LYS A 176 5.08 6.20 -3.35
N TYR A 177 6.27 6.04 -3.93
CA TYR A 177 7.43 6.83 -3.55
C TYR A 177 7.18 8.32 -3.79
N TRP A 178 6.75 8.66 -5.00
CA TRP A 178 6.63 10.06 -5.38
C TRP A 178 5.50 10.76 -4.62
N ALA A 179 4.34 10.12 -4.47
CA ALA A 179 3.21 10.70 -3.75
C ALA A 179 3.52 10.94 -2.25
N THR A 180 4.24 10.01 -1.61
CA THR A 180 4.59 10.15 -0.18
C THR A 180 5.70 11.18 0.05
N ASP A 181 6.66 11.33 -0.87
CA ASP A 181 7.63 12.43 -0.81
C ASP A 181 6.95 13.78 -1.04
N LEU A 182 6.04 13.86 -2.02
CA LEU A 182 5.25 15.07 -2.26
C LEU A 182 4.39 15.44 -1.04
N GLN A 183 3.70 14.48 -0.44
CA GLN A 183 2.89 14.71 0.76
C GLN A 183 3.73 15.37 1.86
N CYS A 184 4.89 14.79 2.21
CA CYS A 184 5.76 15.39 3.22
C CYS A 184 6.17 16.83 2.86
N LYS A 185 6.53 17.08 1.59
CA LYS A 185 6.90 18.42 1.11
C LYS A 185 5.75 19.42 1.24
N VAL A 186 4.56 19.07 0.74
CA VAL A 186 3.37 19.92 0.77
C VAL A 186 2.99 20.26 2.20
N LEU A 187 2.95 19.26 3.09
CA LEU A 187 2.53 19.48 4.47
C LEU A 187 3.53 20.33 5.23
N ASP A 188 4.83 20.22 4.95
CA ASP A 188 5.86 21.06 5.55
C ASP A 188 5.67 22.54 5.17
N GLU A 189 5.45 22.83 3.89
CA GLU A 189 5.14 24.17 3.40
C GLU A 189 3.81 24.71 3.99
N CYS A 190 2.80 23.84 4.12
CA CYS A 190 1.53 24.20 4.74
C CYS A 190 1.69 24.56 6.23
N VAL A 191 2.46 23.80 7.00
CA VAL A 191 2.81 24.15 8.40
C VAL A 191 3.52 25.50 8.44
N GLN A 192 4.49 25.72 7.53
CA GLN A 192 5.23 26.97 7.45
C GLN A 192 4.33 28.18 7.18
N LEU A 193 3.31 28.03 6.32
CA LEU A 193 2.33 29.08 6.01
C LEU A 193 1.35 29.36 7.17
N HIS A 194 1.13 28.40 8.06
CA HIS A 194 0.37 28.62 9.29
C HIS A 194 1.18 29.33 10.39
N GLY A 195 2.51 29.38 10.26
CA GLY A 195 3.41 29.96 11.25
C GLY A 195 3.34 29.19 12.58
N GLY A 196 3.38 29.89 13.71
CA GLY A 196 3.32 29.24 15.04
C GLY A 196 2.07 28.40 15.26
N TYR A 197 0.93 28.76 14.65
CA TYR A 197 -0.30 27.96 14.72
C TYR A 197 -0.19 26.62 14.01
N GLY A 198 0.69 26.50 13.00
CA GLY A 198 0.96 25.24 12.31
C GLY A 198 1.59 24.17 13.21
N PHE A 199 2.07 24.56 14.39
CA PHE A 199 2.65 23.66 15.40
C PHE A 199 1.68 23.36 16.56
N MET A 200 0.49 23.95 16.55
CA MET A 200 -0.53 23.78 17.59
C MET A 200 -1.49 22.65 17.19
N TRP A 201 -1.71 21.68 18.09
CA TRP A 201 -2.50 20.47 17.83
C TRP A 201 -3.99 20.72 17.52
N GLU A 202 -4.49 21.93 17.83
CA GLU A 202 -5.81 22.43 17.50
C GLU A 202 -5.98 22.72 16.01
N TYR A 203 -4.88 22.96 15.29
CA TYR A 203 -4.89 23.13 13.84
C TYR A 203 -4.63 21.77 13.18
N PRO A 204 -5.51 21.31 12.25
CA PRO A 204 -5.42 19.97 11.67
C PRO A 204 -4.11 19.75 10.91
N ILE A 205 -3.48 20.83 10.42
CA ILE A 205 -2.22 20.74 9.69
C ILE A 205 -1.05 20.18 10.52
N ALA A 206 -1.02 20.46 11.83
CA ALA A 206 0.02 19.96 12.73
C ALA A 206 -0.01 18.43 12.83
N ARG A 207 -1.23 17.86 12.98
CA ARG A 207 -1.45 16.41 13.02
C ARG A 207 -1.11 15.77 11.70
N ALA A 208 -1.62 16.33 10.61
CA ALA A 208 -1.38 15.80 9.28
C ALA A 208 0.12 15.72 8.96
N TRP A 209 0.91 16.74 9.34
CA TRP A 209 2.36 16.75 9.12
C TRP A 209 3.07 15.64 9.90
N ALA A 210 2.70 15.43 11.17
CA ALA A 210 3.24 14.36 11.99
C ALA A 210 2.89 12.97 11.42
N ASP A 211 1.63 12.77 11.03
CA ASP A 211 1.11 11.51 10.50
C ASP A 211 1.72 11.18 9.13
N ALA A 212 2.00 12.19 8.30
CA ALA A 212 2.61 12.00 6.99
C ALA A 212 4.01 11.38 7.06
N ARG A 213 4.75 11.56 8.16
CA ARG A 213 6.15 11.13 8.23
C ARG A 213 6.33 9.63 8.05
N VAL A 214 5.39 8.83 8.55
CA VAL A 214 5.48 7.37 8.50
C VAL A 214 5.28 6.84 7.07
N GLN A 215 4.59 7.57 6.20
CA GLN A 215 4.22 7.18 4.84
C GLN A 215 5.42 6.79 3.96
N ARG A 216 6.59 7.41 4.20
CA ARG A 216 7.84 7.10 3.49
C ARG A 216 8.55 5.84 3.99
N ILE A 217 8.05 5.20 5.05
CA ILE A 217 8.70 4.10 5.77
C ILE A 217 7.94 2.79 5.57
N TYR A 218 6.64 2.76 5.85
CA TYR A 218 5.84 1.54 5.70
C TYR A 218 5.40 1.30 4.24
N ALA A 219 4.83 0.12 3.98
CA ALA A 219 4.57 -0.38 2.63
C ALA A 219 5.84 -0.38 1.72
N GLY A 220 7.00 -0.56 2.35
CA GLY A 220 8.34 -0.42 1.77
C GLY A 220 8.84 1.03 1.78
N THR A 221 10.09 1.22 2.21
CA THR A 221 10.68 2.58 2.26
C THR A 221 10.82 3.17 0.87
N ASN A 222 10.92 4.49 0.78
CA ASN A 222 11.09 5.17 -0.51
C ASN A 222 12.42 4.78 -1.18
N GLU A 223 13.45 4.39 -0.43
CA GLU A 223 14.70 3.83 -0.97
C GLU A 223 14.47 2.46 -1.62
N ILE A 224 13.64 1.60 -1.01
CA ILE A 224 13.26 0.31 -1.61
C ILE A 224 12.42 0.53 -2.88
N MET A 225 11.54 1.53 -2.90
CA MET A 225 10.80 1.87 -4.12
C MET A 225 11.75 2.29 -5.25
N LYS A 226 12.74 3.15 -4.95
CA LYS A 226 13.76 3.58 -5.91
C LYS A 226 14.57 2.39 -6.42
N GLU A 227 14.92 1.43 -5.56
CA GLU A 227 15.60 0.19 -5.95
C GLU A 227 14.73 -0.66 -6.90
N ILE A 228 13.43 -0.80 -6.61
CA ILE A 228 12.48 -1.53 -7.48
C ILE A 228 12.39 -0.88 -8.86
N ILE A 229 12.32 0.45 -8.90
CA ILE A 229 12.28 1.23 -10.15
C ILE A 229 13.59 1.05 -10.93
N ALA A 230 14.73 1.20 -10.25
CA ALA A 230 16.04 1.09 -10.88
C ALA A 230 16.31 -0.28 -11.51
N ARG A 231 15.83 -1.36 -10.88
CA ARG A 231 15.94 -2.73 -11.43
C ARG A 231 15.10 -2.99 -12.67
N ALA A 232 14.11 -2.15 -12.94
CA ALA A 232 13.21 -2.28 -14.08
C ALA A 232 13.64 -1.45 -15.31
N LEU A 233 14.70 -0.64 -15.18
CA LEU A 233 15.36 0.09 -16.26
C LEU A 233 16.40 -0.78 -16.97
#